data_AF-A0A533VBC6-F1
#
_entry.id   AF-A0A533VBC6-F1
#
_cell.length_a   1.000
_cell.length_b   1.000
_cell.length_c   1.000
_cell.angle_alpha   90.00
_cell.angle_beta   90.00
_cell.angle_gamma   90.00
#
_symmetry.space_group_name_H-M   'P 1'
#
loop_
_entity.id
_entity.type
_entity.pdbx_description
1 polymer ?
#
loop_
_entity_poly.entity_id
_entity_poly.type
_entity_poly.pdbx_seq_one_letter_code
_entity_poly.pdbx_strand_id
1 'polypeptide(L)'
;FPLNLYYAYGIRNSFGLDFDPITGNLWDTENGPFFGDEINLVKPGFNSGWAKIQGVWPIANYNLLVKDLPEGYYFPKVNLTINEDTLFDFNGNGKYSPPKFIWNDSIGVTAIKFLNSDKLGNEYKNDMFVGTIGKGFLYHFDLNKERNGLLLGDELKDNVAFNKKQLKDYMFGSGFYGITDLEVSPDGFLYVVSISDGKIWRIVPSEPKNS
;
A
#
# COMPACT_ATOMS: atom_id res chain seq x y z
N PHE A 1 -22.58 12.98 -4.50
CA PHE A 1 -21.54 12.23 -5.21
C PHE A 1 -22.20 11.50 -6.38
N PRO A 2 -21.87 11.83 -7.63
CA PRO A 2 -22.32 10.99 -8.73
C PRO A 2 -21.46 9.72 -8.75
N LEU A 3 -21.86 8.68 -8.00
CA LEU A 3 -21.19 7.36 -8.02
C LEU A 3 -21.08 6.78 -9.44
N ASN A 4 -21.94 7.25 -10.33
CA ASN A 4 -21.93 6.94 -11.75
C ASN A 4 -20.78 7.61 -12.54
N LEU A 5 -20.04 8.55 -11.94
CA LEU A 5 -18.89 9.23 -12.55
C LEU A 5 -17.59 9.02 -11.76
N TYR A 6 -17.67 9.09 -10.43
CA TYR A 6 -16.54 8.92 -9.54
C TYR A 6 -16.86 7.80 -8.56
N TYR A 7 -15.99 6.79 -8.44
CA TYR A 7 -16.11 5.77 -7.40
C TYR A 7 -15.38 6.19 -6.13
N ALA A 8 -14.20 6.79 -6.31
CA ALA A 8 -13.28 7.27 -5.29
C ALA A 8 -12.62 8.58 -5.78
N TYR A 9 -12.11 9.41 -4.87
CA TYR A 9 -11.45 10.68 -5.18
C TYR A 9 -10.48 11.09 -4.06
N GLY A 10 -9.83 12.26 -4.20
CA GLY A 10 -8.86 12.75 -3.23
C GLY A 10 -7.62 11.85 -3.16
N ILE A 11 -7.28 11.21 -4.29
CA ILE A 11 -6.15 10.30 -4.48
C ILE A 11 -5.02 11.10 -5.14
N ARG A 12 -3.77 10.95 -4.68
CA ARG A 12 -2.60 11.62 -5.26
C ARG A 12 -2.12 10.91 -6.52
N ASN A 13 -1.58 9.71 -6.37
CA ASN A 13 -0.90 8.98 -7.43
C ASN A 13 -0.92 7.47 -7.16
N SER A 14 -1.99 6.81 -7.59
CA SER A 14 -2.16 5.36 -7.42
C SER A 14 -1.54 4.57 -8.58
N PHE A 15 -0.83 3.49 -8.24
CA PHE A 15 -0.22 2.58 -9.22
C PHE A 15 -0.78 1.14 -9.14
N GLY A 16 -1.37 0.74 -8.02
CA GLY A 16 -1.88 -0.62 -7.82
C GLY A 16 -3.34 -0.59 -7.37
N LEU A 17 -4.12 -1.51 -7.96
CA LEU A 17 -5.51 -1.78 -7.59
C LEU A 17 -5.75 -3.28 -7.70
N ASP A 18 -6.36 -3.89 -6.69
CA ASP A 18 -6.82 -5.28 -6.79
C ASP A 18 -8.05 -5.52 -5.91
N PHE A 19 -8.83 -6.53 -6.28
CA PHE A 19 -9.99 -6.95 -5.52
C PHE A 19 -9.63 -8.12 -4.62
N ASP A 20 -9.94 -7.98 -3.34
CA ASP A 20 -9.86 -9.08 -2.39
C ASP A 20 -10.73 -10.26 -2.88
N PRO A 21 -10.16 -11.45 -3.15
CA PRO A 21 -10.88 -12.59 -3.71
C PRO A 21 -11.97 -13.15 -2.78
N ILE A 22 -11.93 -12.84 -1.48
CA ILE A 22 -12.88 -13.34 -0.49
C ILE A 22 -14.05 -12.39 -0.30
N THR A 23 -13.79 -11.09 -0.19
CA THR A 23 -14.83 -10.09 0.11
C THR A 23 -15.29 -9.29 -1.09
N GLY A 24 -14.51 -9.29 -2.19
CA GLY A 24 -14.73 -8.40 -3.33
C GLY A 24 -14.43 -6.92 -3.02
N ASN A 25 -13.83 -6.61 -1.87
CA ASN A 25 -13.42 -5.25 -1.54
C ASN A 25 -12.28 -4.81 -2.46
N LEU A 26 -12.36 -3.57 -2.96
CA LEU A 26 -11.28 -2.94 -3.69
C LEU A 26 -10.21 -2.41 -2.72
N TRP A 27 -8.96 -2.73 -3.01
CA TRP A 27 -7.80 -2.18 -2.33
C TRP A 27 -6.90 -1.47 -3.32
N ASP A 28 -6.25 -0.40 -2.87
CA ASP A 28 -5.30 0.34 -3.69
C ASP A 28 -3.98 0.59 -2.96
N THR A 29 -2.99 0.96 -3.75
CA THR A 29 -1.76 1.58 -3.28
C THR A 29 -1.64 2.98 -3.87
N GLU A 30 -1.15 3.92 -3.07
CA GLU A 30 -0.96 5.30 -3.48
C GLU A 30 0.44 5.78 -3.08
N ASN A 31 1.12 6.49 -3.98
CA ASN A 31 2.36 7.17 -3.67
C ASN A 31 2.08 8.54 -3.07
N GLY A 32 2.71 8.81 -1.94
CA GLY A 32 2.87 10.15 -1.43
C GLY A 32 3.94 10.93 -2.19
N PRO A 33 4.16 12.21 -1.85
CA PRO A 33 5.19 13.04 -2.46
C PRO A 33 6.60 12.56 -2.09
N PHE A 34 7.04 12.85 -0.87
CA PHE A 34 8.30 12.36 -0.29
C PHE A 34 8.05 11.44 0.90
N PHE A 35 6.80 11.38 1.35
CA PHE A 35 6.39 10.67 2.56
C PHE A 35 4.96 10.16 2.39
N GLY A 36 4.59 9.18 3.20
CA GLY A 36 3.21 8.75 3.34
C GLY A 36 2.67 8.00 2.13
N ASP A 37 3.44 7.06 1.57
CA ASP A 37 2.86 6.08 0.65
C ASP A 37 1.83 5.22 1.40
N GLU A 38 0.77 4.79 0.73
CA GLU A 38 -0.43 4.23 1.38
C GLU A 38 -0.84 2.87 0.79
N ILE A 39 -1.46 2.05 1.64
CA ILE A 39 -2.41 1.01 1.23
C ILE A 39 -3.80 1.46 1.71
N ASN A 40 -4.80 1.51 0.82
CA ASN A 40 -6.16 1.87 1.20
C ASN A 40 -7.19 0.79 0.89
N LEU A 41 -8.27 0.81 1.68
CA LEU A 41 -9.50 0.05 1.41
C LEU A 41 -10.51 1.00 0.77
N VAL A 42 -10.77 0.81 -0.52
CA VAL A 42 -11.51 1.77 -1.35
C VAL A 42 -12.97 1.36 -1.47
N LYS A 43 -13.84 2.08 -0.75
CA LYS A 43 -15.30 1.90 -0.78
C LYS A 43 -15.97 2.95 -1.68
N PRO A 44 -17.23 2.75 -2.11
CA PRO A 44 -17.97 3.77 -2.83
C PRO A 44 -18.00 5.09 -2.04
N GLY A 45 -17.60 6.20 -2.67
CA GLY A 45 -17.50 7.50 -2.02
C GLY A 45 -16.19 7.74 -1.28
N PHE A 46 -15.20 6.85 -1.40
CA PHE A 46 -13.90 6.98 -0.76
C PHE A 46 -13.21 8.32 -1.12
N ASN A 47 -12.68 8.97 -0.09
CA ASN A 47 -11.84 10.16 -0.20
C ASN A 47 -10.50 9.88 0.51
N SER A 48 -9.37 9.85 -0.21
CA SER A 48 -8.04 9.67 0.41
C SER A 48 -7.55 10.93 1.13
N GLY A 49 -8.22 12.07 0.94
CA GLY A 49 -7.88 13.34 1.61
C GLY A 49 -6.80 14.19 0.92
N TRP A 50 -6.14 13.68 -0.12
CA TRP A 50 -5.19 14.47 -0.89
C TRP A 50 -5.87 15.68 -1.56
N ALA A 51 -5.30 16.88 -1.57
CA ALA A 51 -3.97 17.28 -1.10
C ALA A 51 -3.97 18.01 0.26
N LYS A 52 -5.01 17.83 1.08
CA LYS A 52 -5.08 18.42 2.43
C LYS A 52 -4.54 17.47 3.50
N ILE A 53 -4.48 16.17 3.21
CA ILE A 53 -3.96 15.11 4.07
C ILE A 53 -3.05 14.22 3.22
N GLN A 54 -1.98 13.70 3.82
CA GLN A 54 -1.20 12.57 3.32
C GLN A 54 -0.90 11.64 4.48
N GLY A 55 -1.19 10.35 4.34
CA GLY A 55 -1.09 9.38 5.42
C GLY A 55 -2.05 9.72 6.56
N VAL A 56 -1.49 10.12 7.70
CA VAL A 56 -2.24 10.63 8.87
C VAL A 56 -1.91 12.09 9.20
N TRP A 57 -1.25 12.80 8.28
CA TRP A 57 -0.76 14.16 8.55
C TRP A 57 -1.49 15.20 7.70
N PRO A 58 -1.99 16.29 8.32
CA PRO A 58 -2.50 17.43 7.58
C PRO A 58 -1.36 18.16 6.85
N ILE A 59 -1.62 18.53 5.60
CA ILE A 59 -0.71 19.32 4.77
C ILE A 59 -1.01 20.80 5.06
N ALA A 60 -0.39 21.32 6.13
CA ALA A 60 -0.57 22.73 6.54
C ALA A 60 0.24 23.72 5.67
N ASN A 61 1.30 23.25 5.00
CA ASN A 61 2.13 24.08 4.13
C ASN A 61 2.62 23.27 2.92
N TYR A 62 2.23 23.71 1.72
CA TYR A 62 2.64 23.07 0.46
C TYR A 62 4.17 23.04 0.29
N ASN A 63 4.92 23.92 0.96
CA ASN A 63 6.38 23.92 0.93
C ASN A 63 7.00 22.64 1.53
N LEU A 64 6.26 21.90 2.37
CA LEU A 64 6.67 20.57 2.85
C LEU A 64 6.55 19.49 1.75
N LEU A 65 5.84 19.78 0.66
CA LEU A 65 5.67 18.89 -0.51
C LEU A 65 6.68 19.17 -1.63
N VAL A 66 7.59 20.13 -1.45
CA VAL A 66 8.58 20.54 -2.47
C VAL A 66 9.98 20.68 -1.85
N LYS A 67 10.63 19.52 -1.75
CA LYS A 67 12.04 19.26 -2.14
C LYS A 67 13.21 19.53 -1.19
N ASP A 68 13.06 20.16 -0.03
CA ASP A 68 14.20 20.36 0.90
C ASP A 68 14.00 19.72 2.29
N LEU A 69 13.29 18.58 2.36
CA LEU A 69 13.31 17.78 3.59
C LEU A 69 14.66 17.04 3.66
N PRO A 70 15.43 17.15 4.76
CA PRO A 70 16.65 16.38 4.93
C PRO A 70 16.39 14.89 4.71
N GLU A 71 17.34 14.17 4.13
CA GLU A 71 17.30 12.71 4.08
C GLU A 71 17.13 12.16 5.52
N GLY A 72 16.07 11.39 5.76
CA GLY A 72 15.69 10.93 7.12
C GLY A 72 14.85 11.92 7.94
N TYR A 73 14.28 12.96 7.32
CA TYR A 73 13.21 13.75 7.94
C TYR A 73 11.91 12.94 7.96
N TYR A 74 11.62 12.37 9.11
CA TYR A 74 10.37 11.68 9.35
C TYR A 74 9.30 12.68 9.77
N PHE A 75 8.10 12.57 9.21
CA PHE A 75 6.95 13.22 9.82
C PHE A 75 6.77 12.60 11.20
N PRO A 76 6.87 13.40 12.28
CA PRO A 76 6.97 12.83 13.61
C PRO A 76 5.66 12.13 13.99
N LYS A 77 5.72 11.24 14.99
CA LYS A 77 4.57 10.61 15.67
C LYS A 77 3.61 11.60 16.36
N VAL A 78 3.62 12.87 15.95
CA VAL A 78 2.70 13.86 16.49
C VAL A 78 1.31 13.48 16.01
N ASN A 79 0.44 13.17 16.95
CA ASN A 79 -1.00 13.03 16.74
C ASN A 79 -1.56 14.39 16.34
N LEU A 80 -1.39 14.77 15.08
CA LEU A 80 -2.07 15.92 14.51
C LEU A 80 -3.53 15.54 14.31
N THR A 81 -4.44 16.40 14.78
CA THR A 81 -5.86 16.19 14.54
C THR A 81 -6.17 16.55 13.10
N ILE A 82 -6.66 15.57 12.34
CA ILE A 82 -7.19 15.78 11.01
C ILE A 82 -8.55 16.47 11.15
N ASN A 83 -8.72 17.62 10.49
CA ASN A 83 -10.03 18.27 10.37
C ASN A 83 -10.67 17.86 9.04
N GLU A 84 -11.47 16.79 9.07
CA GLU A 84 -12.18 16.25 7.91
C GLU A 84 -13.18 17.23 7.30
N ASP A 85 -13.73 18.17 8.07
CA ASP A 85 -14.68 19.19 7.59
C ASP A 85 -14.06 20.13 6.55
N THR A 86 -12.72 20.15 6.46
CA THR A 86 -12.01 20.91 5.44
C THR A 86 -11.97 20.19 4.09
N LEU A 87 -12.27 18.89 4.04
CA LEU A 87 -12.24 18.10 2.82
C LEU A 87 -13.49 18.34 1.99
N PHE A 88 -13.31 18.33 0.67
CA PHE A 88 -14.45 18.33 -0.23
C PHE A 88 -15.18 16.98 -0.13
N ASP A 89 -16.51 16.98 -0.02
CA ASP A 89 -17.30 15.79 0.32
C ASP A 89 -18.49 15.53 -0.62
N PHE A 90 -18.61 16.28 -1.71
CA PHE A 90 -19.76 16.21 -2.62
C PHE A 90 -21.12 16.25 -1.90
N ASN A 91 -21.31 17.19 -0.97
CA ASN A 91 -22.50 17.36 -0.14
C ASN A 91 -22.76 16.12 0.74
N GLY A 92 -21.78 15.71 1.53
CA GLY A 92 -21.86 14.60 2.49
C GLY A 92 -21.87 13.19 1.89
N ASN A 93 -21.65 13.06 0.57
CA ASN A 93 -21.70 11.75 -0.10
C ASN A 93 -20.32 11.11 -0.28
N GLY A 94 -19.26 11.91 -0.24
CA GLY A 94 -17.89 11.45 -0.17
C GLY A 94 -17.46 11.37 1.30
N LYS A 95 -16.62 10.40 1.63
CA LYS A 95 -16.21 10.12 3.00
C LYS A 95 -14.70 9.88 3.06
N TYR A 96 -14.02 10.69 3.87
CA TYR A 96 -12.62 10.44 4.21
C TYR A 96 -12.46 9.07 4.86
N SER A 97 -11.44 8.35 4.45
CA SER A 97 -11.09 7.06 5.02
C SER A 97 -9.58 7.01 5.22
N PRO A 98 -9.09 6.81 6.45
CA PRO A 98 -7.66 6.77 6.70
C PRO A 98 -7.04 5.51 6.08
N PRO A 99 -5.75 5.58 5.70
CA PRO A 99 -5.05 4.43 5.15
C PRO A 99 -5.01 3.24 6.11
N LYS A 100 -4.92 2.04 5.51
CA LYS A 100 -4.75 0.79 6.25
C LYS A 100 -3.29 0.50 6.56
N PHE A 101 -2.39 1.11 5.80
CA PHE A 101 -0.96 1.10 6.08
C PHE A 101 -0.29 2.31 5.45
N ILE A 102 0.77 2.79 6.09
CA ILE A 102 1.52 3.96 5.64
C ILE A 102 3.01 3.66 5.74
N TRP A 103 3.75 3.93 4.67
CA TRP A 103 5.19 4.10 4.73
C TRP A 103 5.49 5.58 4.95
N ASN A 104 6.12 5.91 6.08
CA ASN A 104 6.47 7.29 6.39
C ASN A 104 7.40 7.85 5.32
N ASP A 105 8.51 7.18 5.03
CA ASP A 105 9.33 7.53 3.87
C ASP A 105 8.70 6.94 2.61
N SER A 106 8.54 7.76 1.56
CA SER A 106 8.05 7.24 0.29
C SER A 106 9.05 6.23 -0.27
N ILE A 107 8.54 5.04 -0.59
CA ILE A 107 9.31 3.92 -1.16
C ILE A 107 8.92 3.66 -2.62
N GLY A 108 7.93 4.41 -3.12
CA GLY A 108 7.30 4.28 -4.42
C GLY A 108 6.63 2.92 -4.53
N VAL A 109 5.56 2.71 -3.74
CA VAL A 109 4.72 1.51 -3.86
C VAL A 109 4.13 1.40 -5.27
N THR A 110 4.04 0.19 -5.80
CA THR A 110 3.52 -0.06 -7.15
C THR A 110 2.32 -0.99 -7.08
N ALA A 111 2.41 -2.19 -7.64
CA ALA A 111 1.29 -3.11 -7.67
C ALA A 111 0.93 -3.64 -6.29
N ILE A 112 -0.37 -3.86 -6.10
CA ILE A 112 -0.98 -4.65 -5.04
C ILE A 112 -1.61 -5.88 -5.70
N LYS A 113 -1.45 -7.06 -5.12
CA LYS A 113 -2.04 -8.29 -5.65
C LYS A 113 -2.41 -9.26 -4.54
N PHE A 114 -3.59 -9.87 -4.63
CA PHE A 114 -3.98 -10.97 -3.77
C PHE A 114 -3.58 -12.33 -4.36
N LEU A 115 -2.89 -13.15 -3.59
CA LEU A 115 -2.54 -14.51 -4.00
C LEU A 115 -3.71 -15.47 -3.75
N ASN A 116 -4.66 -15.59 -4.67
CA ASN A 116 -5.76 -16.56 -4.57
C ASN A 116 -5.33 -18.00 -4.96
N SER A 117 -4.28 -18.50 -4.31
CA SER A 117 -3.65 -19.79 -4.60
C SER A 117 -2.85 -20.28 -3.39
N ASP A 118 -2.73 -21.59 -3.22
CA ASP A 118 -1.91 -22.23 -2.19
C ASP A 118 -0.54 -22.71 -2.72
N LYS A 119 -0.17 -22.37 -3.95
CA LYS A 119 1.09 -22.81 -4.57
C LYS A 119 2.35 -22.33 -3.85
N LEU A 120 2.26 -21.23 -3.08
CA LEU A 120 3.37 -20.76 -2.24
C LEU A 120 3.31 -21.27 -0.79
N GLY A 121 2.24 -21.97 -0.41
CA GLY A 121 1.92 -22.31 0.98
C GLY A 121 0.49 -21.89 1.32
N ASN A 122 -0.16 -22.62 2.23
CA ASN A 122 -1.52 -22.28 2.68
C ASN A 122 -1.53 -20.98 3.50
N GLU A 123 -0.41 -20.67 4.13
CA GLU A 123 -0.17 -19.47 4.92
C GLU A 123 -0.16 -18.18 4.09
N TYR A 124 -0.02 -18.25 2.76
CA TYR A 124 -0.06 -17.07 1.87
C TYR A 124 -1.36 -16.98 1.06
N LYS A 125 -2.25 -17.97 1.23
CA LYS A 125 -3.45 -18.10 0.42
C LYS A 125 -4.44 -16.99 0.77
N ASN A 126 -4.80 -16.22 -0.25
CA ASN A 126 -5.62 -15.01 -0.21
C ASN A 126 -4.98 -13.82 0.50
N ASP A 127 -3.67 -13.81 0.69
CA ASP A 127 -3.00 -12.66 1.29
C ASP A 127 -2.55 -11.64 0.26
N MET A 128 -2.21 -10.47 0.77
CA MET A 128 -1.85 -9.29 0.00
C MET A 128 -0.33 -9.23 -0.21
N PHE A 129 0.06 -8.98 -1.45
CA PHE A 129 1.43 -8.69 -1.85
C PHE A 129 1.52 -7.28 -2.41
N VAL A 130 2.59 -6.55 -2.05
CA VAL A 130 2.80 -5.16 -2.51
C VAL A 130 4.22 -4.98 -3.04
N GLY A 131 4.34 -4.47 -4.26
CA GLY A 131 5.59 -4.16 -4.94
C GLY A 131 6.09 -2.74 -4.68
N THR A 132 7.37 -2.50 -4.96
CA THR A 132 7.99 -1.17 -4.87
C THR A 132 8.94 -0.90 -6.03
N ILE A 133 8.96 0.35 -6.51
CA ILE A 133 9.84 0.78 -7.60
C ILE A 133 11.27 1.06 -7.14
N GLY A 134 11.47 1.59 -5.92
CA GLY A 134 12.77 2.13 -5.52
C GLY A 134 13.89 1.07 -5.44
N LYS A 135 13.67 0.02 -4.66
CA LYS A 135 14.66 -1.08 -4.46
C LYS A 135 14.13 -2.45 -4.88
N GLY A 136 12.90 -2.53 -5.39
CA GLY A 136 12.27 -3.81 -5.74
C GLY A 136 12.11 -4.72 -4.53
N PHE A 137 11.56 -4.19 -3.43
CA PHE A 137 11.05 -5.00 -2.34
C PHE A 137 9.64 -5.47 -2.67
N LEU A 138 9.40 -6.74 -2.37
CA LEU A 138 8.08 -7.37 -2.37
C LEU A 138 7.68 -7.59 -0.91
N TYR A 139 6.60 -6.94 -0.49
CA TYR A 139 6.01 -7.12 0.84
C TYR A 139 4.85 -8.11 0.80
N HIS A 140 4.63 -8.82 1.90
CA HIS A 140 3.47 -9.67 2.16
C HIS A 140 2.80 -9.18 3.45
N PHE A 141 1.47 -9.15 3.45
CA PHE A 141 0.67 -8.77 4.59
C PHE A 141 -0.50 -9.73 4.77
N ASP A 142 -0.61 -10.27 5.99
CA ASP A 142 -1.80 -10.96 6.45
C ASP A 142 -2.93 -9.95 6.68
N LEU A 143 -4.16 -10.35 6.37
CA LEU A 143 -5.36 -9.54 6.63
C LEU A 143 -6.08 -10.01 7.89
N ASN A 144 -6.74 -9.07 8.57
CA ASN A 144 -7.64 -9.42 9.66
C ASN A 144 -8.84 -10.26 9.16
N LYS A 145 -9.58 -10.87 10.09
CA LYS A 145 -10.68 -11.78 9.76
C LYS A 145 -11.74 -11.12 8.87
N GLU A 146 -12.04 -9.85 9.11
CA GLU A 146 -13.02 -9.06 8.36
C GLU A 146 -12.47 -8.55 7.01
N ARG A 147 -11.17 -8.73 6.77
CA ARG A 147 -10.43 -8.28 5.59
C ARG A 147 -10.68 -6.81 5.29
N ASN A 148 -10.58 -5.99 6.34
CA ASN A 148 -10.74 -4.53 6.31
C ASN A 148 -9.56 -3.78 6.96
N GLY A 149 -8.51 -4.53 7.33
CA GLY A 149 -7.25 -4.07 7.90
C GLY A 149 -6.19 -5.18 7.85
N LEU A 150 -4.94 -4.80 8.12
CA LEU A 150 -3.80 -5.71 8.13
C LEU A 150 -3.54 -6.23 9.54
N LEU A 151 -3.02 -7.46 9.67
CA LEU A 151 -2.52 -7.97 10.94
C LEU A 151 -1.07 -7.51 11.13
N LEU A 152 -0.90 -6.51 12.00
CA LEU A 152 0.38 -5.88 12.25
C LEU A 152 0.88 -6.16 13.67
N GLY A 153 2.20 -6.28 13.82
CA GLY A 153 2.85 -6.45 15.11
C GLY A 153 2.88 -5.15 15.92
N ASP A 154 3.29 -5.24 17.19
CA ASP A 154 3.27 -4.13 18.14
C ASP A 154 4.03 -2.88 17.67
N GLU A 155 5.11 -3.06 16.88
CA GLU A 155 5.90 -1.95 16.33
C GLU A 155 5.14 -1.12 15.28
N LEU A 156 4.06 -1.65 14.71
CA LEU A 156 3.26 -1.04 13.63
C LEU A 156 1.78 -0.90 14.01
N LYS A 157 1.45 -0.89 15.30
CA LYS A 157 0.07 -0.75 15.79
C LYS A 157 -0.64 0.55 15.40
N ASP A 158 0.13 1.56 15.00
CA ASP A 158 -0.36 2.84 14.47
C ASP A 158 -0.52 2.81 12.95
N ASN A 159 -0.29 1.65 12.31
CA ASN A 159 -0.28 1.43 10.85
C ASN A 159 0.79 2.25 10.10
N VAL A 160 1.82 2.77 10.78
CA VAL A 160 2.87 3.59 10.16
C VAL A 160 4.24 2.94 10.31
N ALA A 161 4.86 2.59 9.19
CA ALA A 161 6.27 2.22 9.13
C ALA A 161 7.14 3.47 9.04
N PHE A 162 7.85 3.78 10.12
CA PHE A 162 8.81 4.89 10.16
C PHE A 162 10.16 4.52 9.58
N ASN A 163 10.50 3.23 9.50
CA ASN A 163 11.77 2.82 8.92
C ASN A 163 11.71 1.36 8.45
N LYS A 164 12.68 1.00 7.62
CA LYS A 164 12.80 -0.36 7.06
C LYS A 164 12.96 -1.45 8.13
N LYS A 165 13.48 -1.15 9.33
CA LYS A 165 13.68 -2.15 10.38
C LYS A 165 12.34 -2.71 10.86
N GLN A 166 11.31 -1.86 11.00
CA GLN A 166 9.96 -2.28 11.38
C GLN A 166 9.30 -3.18 10.32
N LEU A 167 9.76 -3.11 9.06
CA LEU A 167 9.22 -3.86 7.93
C LEU A 167 9.91 -5.20 7.69
N LYS A 168 10.88 -5.58 8.53
CA LYS A 168 11.70 -6.78 8.31
C LYS A 168 10.85 -8.04 8.16
N ASP A 169 9.84 -8.20 9.01
CA ASP A 169 9.01 -9.41 9.05
C ASP A 169 7.93 -9.44 7.96
N TYR A 170 7.70 -8.31 7.28
CA TYR A 170 6.76 -8.17 6.15
C TYR A 170 7.46 -8.27 4.79
N MET A 171 8.78 -8.23 4.75
CA MET A 171 9.55 -8.28 3.51
C MET A 171 9.65 -9.72 3.00
N PHE A 172 8.77 -10.07 2.07
CA PHE A 172 8.70 -11.38 1.45
C PHE A 172 9.87 -11.64 0.49
N GLY A 173 10.30 -10.61 -0.24
CA GLY A 173 11.40 -10.74 -1.20
C GLY A 173 12.10 -9.42 -1.51
N SER A 174 13.31 -9.53 -2.06
CA SER A 174 14.11 -8.38 -2.49
C SER A 174 15.00 -8.76 -3.67
N GLY A 175 15.63 -7.77 -4.29
CA GLY A 175 16.51 -8.00 -5.45
C GLY A 175 15.77 -8.00 -6.79
N PHE A 176 14.53 -7.49 -6.82
CA PHE A 176 13.75 -7.37 -8.05
C PHE A 176 14.03 -6.07 -8.82
N TYR A 177 14.92 -5.18 -8.35
CA TYR A 177 15.36 -3.97 -9.07
C TYR A 177 14.20 -3.12 -9.65
N GLY A 178 13.22 -2.77 -8.82
CA GLY A 178 12.07 -1.95 -9.21
C GLY A 178 10.93 -2.75 -9.82
N ILE A 179 10.02 -3.16 -8.95
CA ILE A 179 8.79 -3.87 -9.31
C ILE A 179 7.80 -2.85 -9.85
N THR A 180 7.28 -3.08 -11.05
CA THR A 180 6.19 -2.26 -11.62
C THR A 180 4.85 -2.97 -11.53
N ASP A 181 4.84 -4.31 -11.56
CA ASP A 181 3.61 -5.08 -11.59
C ASP A 181 3.75 -6.43 -10.90
N LEU A 182 2.62 -6.97 -10.44
CA LEU A 182 2.48 -8.28 -9.79
C LEU A 182 1.27 -8.99 -10.40
N GLU A 183 1.45 -10.24 -10.83
CA GLU A 183 0.35 -11.01 -11.42
C GLU A 183 0.30 -12.44 -10.89
N VAL A 184 -0.91 -12.97 -10.70
CA VAL A 184 -1.12 -14.39 -10.38
C VAL A 184 -1.53 -15.08 -11.66
N SER A 185 -0.62 -15.90 -12.19
CA SER A 185 -0.86 -16.66 -13.42
C SER A 185 -1.88 -17.80 -13.19
N PRO A 186 -2.54 -18.33 -14.23
CA PRO A 186 -3.39 -19.51 -14.12
C PRO A 186 -2.70 -20.76 -13.55
N ASP A 187 -1.37 -20.81 -13.53
CA ASP A 187 -0.60 -21.87 -12.84
C ASP A 187 -0.62 -21.75 -11.31
N GLY A 188 -1.16 -20.64 -10.80
CA GLY A 188 -1.32 -20.32 -9.38
C GLY A 188 -0.09 -19.68 -8.74
N PHE A 189 0.98 -19.39 -9.48
CA PHE A 189 2.17 -18.73 -8.94
C PHE A 189 2.09 -17.20 -9.08
N LEU A 190 2.77 -16.51 -8.17
CA LEU A 190 2.99 -15.07 -8.24
C LEU A 190 4.15 -14.77 -9.20
N TYR A 191 3.93 -13.82 -10.09
CA TYR A 191 4.92 -13.29 -11.01
C TYR A 191 5.20 -11.82 -10.69
N VAL A 192 6.47 -11.44 -10.75
CA VAL A 192 6.95 -10.07 -10.48
C VAL A 192 7.54 -9.50 -11.76
N VAL A 193 7.00 -8.37 -12.22
CA VAL A 193 7.54 -7.64 -13.38
C VAL A 193 8.49 -6.55 -12.90
N SER A 194 9.72 -6.59 -13.38
CA SER A 194 10.77 -5.62 -13.05
C SER A 194 11.13 -4.75 -14.25
N ILE A 195 11.13 -3.44 -14.05
CA ILE A 195 11.52 -2.50 -15.09
C ILE A 195 13.02 -2.26 -15.15
N SER A 196 13.74 -2.25 -14.02
CA SER A 196 15.16 -1.82 -14.07
C SER A 196 16.08 -2.93 -14.56
N ASP A 197 15.71 -4.20 -14.40
CA ASP A 197 16.46 -5.32 -14.99
C ASP A 197 15.75 -6.01 -16.16
N GLY A 198 14.54 -5.56 -16.51
CA GLY A 198 13.78 -6.01 -17.68
C GLY A 198 13.32 -7.46 -17.60
N LYS A 199 13.13 -8.00 -16.39
CA LYS A 199 12.76 -9.40 -16.17
C LYS A 199 11.34 -9.57 -15.64
N ILE A 200 10.83 -10.77 -15.89
CA ILE A 200 9.68 -11.33 -15.19
C ILE A 200 10.21 -12.47 -14.31
N TRP A 201 9.98 -12.37 -13.01
CA TRP A 201 10.35 -13.38 -12.04
C TRP A 201 9.14 -14.22 -11.69
N ARG A 202 9.28 -15.54 -11.68
CA ARG A 202 8.28 -16.43 -11.08
C ARG A 202 8.69 -16.78 -9.66
N ILE A 203 7.84 -16.50 -8.70
CA ILE A 203 8.05 -16.88 -7.30
C ILE A 203 7.65 -18.34 -7.14
N VAL A 204 8.54 -19.14 -6.54
CA VAL A 204 8.32 -20.56 -6.26
C VAL A 204 8.75 -20.88 -4.84
N PRO A 205 8.15 -21.87 -4.16
CA PRO A 205 8.66 -22.39 -2.90
C PRO A 205 10.11 -22.81 -3.04
N SER A 206 10.93 -22.55 -2.03
CA SER A 206 12.26 -23.16 -1.97
C SER A 206 12.10 -24.68 -1.90
N GLU A 207 12.88 -25.41 -2.71
CA GLU A 207 12.98 -26.85 -2.49
C GLU A 207 13.41 -27.11 -1.04
N PRO A 208 12.92 -28.18 -0.39
CA PRO A 208 13.45 -28.57 0.90
C PRO A 208 14.96 -28.64 0.78
N LYS A 209 15.69 -27.88 1.61
CA LYS A 209 17.12 -28.11 1.73
C LYS A 209 17.25 -29.56 2.19
N ASN A 210 17.72 -30.44 1.30
CA ASN A 210 18.16 -31.78 1.70
C ASN A 210 19.24 -31.55 2.77
N SER A 211 18.85 -31.78 4.02
CA SER A 211 19.72 -31.75 5.19
C SER A 211 20.74 -32.88 5.12
#